data_AF-A0AAD6F2D1-F1
#
_entry.id   AF-A0AAD6F2D1-F1
#
_cell.length_a   1.000
_cell.length_b   1.000
_cell.length_c   1.000
_cell.angle_alpha   90.00
_cell.angle_beta   90.00
_cell.angle_gamma   90.00
#
_symmetry.space_group_name_H-M   'P 1'
#
loop_
_entity.id
_entity.type
_entity.pdbx_description
1 polymer ?
#
loop_
_entity_poly.entity_id
_entity_poly.type
_entity_poly.pdbx_seq_one_letter_code
_entity_poly.pdbx_strand_id
1 'polypeptide(L)'
;TALSQGPLCLYNDTHILTWGVPLQPLPDRQFSGYLYNRSLWSSVCVRPGGVVLWNVVLFGLMGGVSALQTLLCGLNVLNTLLGLLLGGGHK
;
A
#
# COMPACT_ATOMS: atom_id res chain seq x y z
N THR A 1 -9.89 2.80 4.53
CA THR A 1 -8.44 2.97 4.28
C THR A 1 -8.26 3.29 2.81
N ALA A 2 -7.36 4.22 2.46
CA ALA A 2 -7.26 4.81 1.12
C ALA A 2 -7.15 3.80 -0.04
N LEU A 3 -6.59 2.61 0.20
CA LEU A 3 -6.52 1.52 -0.78
C LEU A 3 -7.76 0.61 -0.81
N SER A 4 -8.47 0.44 0.31
CA SER A 4 -9.56 -0.53 0.45
C SER A 4 -10.92 0.02 0.03
N GLN A 5 -11.07 1.34 0.02
CA GLN A 5 -12.33 2.00 -0.33
C GLN A 5 -12.54 2.08 -1.85
N GLY A 6 -11.51 1.78 -2.66
CA GLY A 6 -11.55 1.86 -4.12
C GLY A 6 -11.51 3.30 -4.62
N PRO A 7 -10.83 3.58 -5.74
CA PRO A 7 -10.86 4.92 -6.33
C PRO A 7 -12.22 5.19 -6.99
N LEU A 8 -12.63 6.46 -6.98
CA LEU A 8 -13.72 6.91 -7.84
C LEU A 8 -13.29 6.72 -9.30
N CYS A 9 -14.08 5.99 -10.07
CA CYS A 9 -13.77 5.75 -11.46
C CYS A 9 -14.99 5.75 -12.37
N LEU A 10 -14.73 6.03 -13.64
CA LEU A 10 -15.73 5.98 -14.69
C LEU A 10 -15.83 4.54 -15.18
N TYR A 11 -17.00 3.93 -14.97
CA TYR A 11 -17.27 2.56 -15.40
C TYR A 11 -18.53 2.51 -16.28
N ASN A 12 -18.66 1.45 -17.07
CA ASN A 12 -19.82 1.23 -17.94
C ASN A 12 -20.78 0.27 -17.25
N ASP A 13 -21.91 0.79 -16.79
CA ASP A 13 -22.92 0.00 -16.08
C ASP A 13 -23.87 -0.67 -17.09
N THR A 14 -24.61 0.15 -17.84
CA THR A 14 -25.69 -0.27 -18.72
C THR A 14 -25.77 0.66 -19.95
N HIS A 15 -24.66 0.77 -20.70
CA HIS A 15 -24.47 1.68 -21.86
C HIS A 15 -24.29 3.17 -21.53
N ILE A 16 -24.28 3.53 -20.25
CA ILE A 16 -24.04 4.90 -19.77
C ILE A 16 -22.76 4.90 -18.94
N LEU A 17 -21.86 5.84 -19.23
CA LEU A 17 -20.64 6.02 -18.44
C LEU A 17 -21.01 6.76 -17.14
N THR A 18 -20.86 6.09 -16.02
CA THR A 18 -21.19 6.63 -14.69
C THR A 18 -19.95 6.71 -13.83
N TRP A 19 -19.83 7.81 -13.07
CA TRP A 19 -18.78 7.96 -12.06
C TRP A 19 -19.25 7.31 -10.77
N GLY A 20 -18.51 6.33 -10.30
CA GLY A 20 -18.85 5.64 -9.07
C GLY A 20 -17.66 4.91 -8.49
N VAL A 21 -17.93 4.13 -7.45
CA VAL A 21 -16.92 3.27 -6.84
C VAL A 21 -17.41 1.82 -6.94
N PRO A 22 -17.31 1.20 -8.13
CA PRO A 22 -17.81 -0.16 -8.38
C PRO A 22 -17.09 -1.25 -7.56
N LEU A 23 -16.06 -0.84 -6.81
CA LEU A 23 -15.12 -1.66 -6.08
C LEU A 23 -15.26 -1.48 -4.57
N GLN A 24 -16.29 -0.76 -4.11
CA GLN A 24 -16.60 -0.66 -2.69
C GLN A 24 -16.84 -2.06 -2.11
N PRO A 25 -16.28 -2.36 -0.93
CA PRO A 25 -16.53 -3.61 -0.24
C PRO A 25 -18.00 -3.64 0.23
N LEU A 26 -18.86 -4.30 -0.55
CA LEU A 26 -20.18 -4.72 -0.10
C LEU A 26 -20.02 -5.81 0.98
N PRO A 27 -20.83 -5.80 2.06
CA PRO A 27 -20.75 -6.78 3.15
C PRO A 27 -20.88 -8.25 2.68
N ASP A 28 -21.52 -8.51 1.53
CA ASP A 28 -21.75 -9.85 0.98
C ASP A 28 -20.67 -10.38 0.02
N ARG A 29 -19.71 -9.56 -0.45
CA ARG A 29 -18.62 -10.03 -1.32
C ARG A 29 -17.31 -10.14 -0.55
N GLN A 30 -17.24 -11.19 0.23
CA GLN A 30 -16.05 -11.57 0.95
C GLN A 30 -14.97 -12.05 -0.04
N PHE A 31 -13.79 -11.42 0.03
CA PHE A 31 -12.51 -12.06 -0.32
C PHE A 31 -12.16 -12.33 -1.80
N SER A 32 -12.42 -11.38 -2.69
CA SER A 32 -11.49 -11.19 -3.82
C SER A 32 -11.25 -9.71 -4.02
N GLY A 33 -10.42 -9.15 -3.14
CA GLY A 33 -10.08 -7.74 -3.16
C GLY A 33 -9.58 -7.35 -4.54
N TYR A 34 -10.16 -6.30 -5.09
CA TYR A 34 -9.74 -5.70 -6.36
C TYR A 34 -8.22 -5.54 -6.49
N LEU A 35 -7.51 -5.32 -5.37
CA LEU A 35 -6.06 -5.26 -5.27
C LEU A 35 -5.31 -6.53 -5.72
N TYR A 36 -5.92 -7.72 -5.63
CA TYR A 36 -5.28 -8.98 -6.03
C TYR A 36 -5.52 -9.29 -7.52
N ASN A 37 -6.70 -8.92 -8.04
CA ASN A 37 -7.06 -9.17 -9.43
C ASN A 37 -6.59 -8.01 -10.32
N ARG A 38 -5.32 -8.07 -10.73
CA ARG A 38 -4.69 -7.06 -11.62
C ARG A 38 -5.45 -6.85 -12.93
N SER A 39 -6.16 -7.87 -13.41
CA SER A 39 -7.01 -7.80 -14.59
C SER A 39 -8.19 -6.83 -14.41
N LEU A 40 -8.73 -6.69 -13.19
CA LEU A 40 -9.80 -5.74 -12.89
C LEU A 40 -9.32 -4.28 -12.95
N TRP A 41 -8.03 -4.03 -12.68
CA TRP A 41 -7.47 -2.67 -12.64
C TRP A 41 -7.57 -1.95 -13.98
N SER A 42 -7.52 -2.71 -15.07
CA SER A 42 -7.59 -2.19 -16.44
C SER A 42 -8.96 -2.39 -17.08
N SER A 43 -9.79 -3.31 -16.58
CA SER A 43 -11.06 -3.67 -17.23
C SER A 43 -12.29 -2.98 -16.63
N VAL A 44 -12.25 -2.58 -15.35
CA VAL A 44 -13.42 -2.00 -14.67
C VAL A 44 -13.49 -0.48 -14.81
N CYS A 45 -12.35 0.21 -14.86
CA CYS A 45 -12.29 1.67 -14.90
C CYS A 45 -11.76 2.15 -16.25
N VAL A 46 -12.60 2.85 -17.02
CA VAL A 46 -12.24 3.46 -18.32
C VAL A 46 -11.35 4.67 -18.13
N ARG A 47 -11.55 5.42 -17.03
CA ARG A 47 -10.75 6.60 -16.69
C ARG A 47 -10.82 6.89 -15.18
N PRO A 48 -9.74 7.39 -14.55
CA PRO A 48 -8.35 7.45 -15.06
C PRO A 48 -7.61 6.11 -14.95
N GLY A 49 -6.77 5.81 -15.93
CA GLY A 49 -5.92 4.61 -15.90
C GLY A 49 -4.78 4.75 -14.89
N GLY A 50 -4.47 3.69 -14.15
CA GLY A 50 -3.23 3.59 -13.36
C GLY A 50 -3.25 4.22 -11.95
N VAL A 51 -4.35 4.82 -11.49
CA VAL A 51 -4.42 5.42 -10.14
C VAL A 51 -4.14 4.41 -9.02
N VAL A 52 -4.60 3.17 -9.19
CA VAL A 52 -4.42 2.08 -8.22
C VAL A 52 -2.95 1.67 -8.13
N LEU A 53 -2.31 1.50 -9.29
CA LEU A 53 -0.90 1.16 -9.38
C LEU A 53 -0.04 2.22 -8.69
N TRP A 54 -0.34 3.49 -8.94
CA TRP A 54 0.41 4.60 -8.37
C TRP A 54 0.32 4.63 -6.84
N ASN A 55 -0.88 4.47 -6.28
CA ASN A 55 -1.06 4.38 -4.83
C ASN A 55 -0.31 3.17 -4.24
N VAL A 56 -0.44 1.98 -4.84
CA VAL A 56 0.27 0.77 -4.37
C VAL A 56 1.79 0.97 -4.34
N VAL A 57 2.35 1.58 -5.40
CA VAL A 57 3.79 1.86 -5.47
C VAL A 57 4.22 2.86 -4.40
N LEU A 58 3.48 3.95 -4.22
CA LEU A 58 3.79 4.93 -3.19
C LEU A 58 3.79 4.36 -1.78
N PHE A 59 2.71 3.65 -1.41
CA PHE A 59 2.60 3.06 -0.09
C PHE A 59 3.66 1.98 0.13
N GLY A 60 3.99 1.20 -0.91
CA GLY A 60 5.07 0.22 -0.88
C GLY A 60 6.44 0.85 -0.64
N LEU A 61 6.75 1.95 -1.35
CA LEU A 61 8.01 2.69 -1.17
C LEU A 61 8.11 3.30 0.22
N MET A 62 7.07 4.00 0.68
CA MET A 62 7.01 4.56 2.03
C MET A 62 7.22 3.49 3.11
N GLY A 63 6.50 2.36 2.99
CA GLY A 63 6.64 1.24 3.91
C GLY A 63 8.04 0.62 3.89
N GLY A 64 8.60 0.40 2.69
CA GLY A 64 9.94 -0.16 2.52
C GLY A 64 11.03 0.74 3.12
N VAL A 65 10.97 2.05 2.85
CA VAL A 65 11.91 3.02 3.44
C VAL A 65 11.76 3.06 4.96
N SER A 66 10.53 3.07 5.48
CA SER A 66 10.29 3.07 6.93
C SER A 66 10.83 1.80 7.59
N ALA A 67 10.63 0.63 6.99
CA ALA A 67 11.15 -0.63 7.51
C ALA A 67 12.69 -0.66 7.51
N LEU A 68 13.31 -0.22 6.41
CA LEU A 68 14.76 -0.13 6.29
C LEU A 68 15.34 0.85 7.32
N GLN A 69 14.72 2.01 7.49
CA GLN A 69 15.11 3.00 8.49
C GLN A 69 15.07 2.42 9.91
N THR A 70 13.99 1.72 10.28
CA THR A 70 13.85 1.09 11.59
C THR A 70 14.92 0.02 11.81
N LEU A 71 15.21 -0.80 10.80
CA LEU A 71 16.26 -1.82 10.85
C LEU A 71 17.64 -1.20 11.08
N LEU A 72 18.00 -0.20 10.26
CA LEU A 72 19.26 0.54 10.39
C LEU A 72 19.37 1.22 11.75
N CYS A 73 18.30 1.85 12.23
CA CYS A 73 18.25 2.47 13.55
C CYS A 73 18.52 1.45 14.66
N GLY A 74 17.84 0.30 14.63
CA GLY A 74 18.04 -0.77 15.61
C GLY A 74 19.48 -1.29 15.65
N LEU A 75 20.10 -1.49 14.48
CA LEU A 75 21.51 -1.90 14.39
C LEU A 75 22.46 -0.84 14.97
N ASN A 76 22.22 0.44 14.68
CA ASN A 76 23.02 1.54 15.23
C ASN A 76 22.90 1.63 16.76
N VAL A 77 21.69 1.45 17.30
CA VAL A 77 21.46 1.42 18.76
C VAL A 77 22.22 0.25 19.40
N LEU A 78 22.17 -0.94 18.80
CA LEU A 78 22.90 -2.09 19.31
C LEU A 78 24.41 -1.88 19.28
N ASN A 79 24.96 -1.37 18.18
CA ASN A 79 26.39 -1.05 18.08
C ASN A 79 26.82 -0.01 19.10
N THR A 80 25.99 1.01 19.33
CA THR A 80 26.23 2.04 20.36
C THR A 80 26.22 1.43 21.76
N LEU A 81 25.25 0.57 22.05
CA LEU A 81 25.13 -0.10 23.35
C LEU A 81 26.30 -1.06 23.60
N LEU A 82 26.70 -1.86 22.62
CA LEU A 82 27.87 -2.73 22.71
C LEU A 82 29.16 -1.95 22.92
N GLY A 83 29.32 -0.81 22.22
CA GLY A 83 30.45 0.10 22.43
C GLY A 83 30.50 0.67 23.84
N LEU A 84 29.35 1.03 24.42
CA LEU A 84 29.25 1.50 25.81
C LEU A 84 29.53 0.38 26.83
N LEU A 85 28.98 -0.82 26.62
CA LEU A 85 29.15 -1.96 27.54
C LEU A 85 30.57 -2.54 27.49
N LEU A 86 31.14 -2.74 26.30
CA LEU A 86 32.48 -3.30 26.11
C LEU A 86 33.58 -2.25 26.30
N GLY A 87 33.32 -0.98 25.97
CA GLY A 87 34.21 0.14 26.25
C GLY A 87 34.20 0.60 27.71
N GLY A 88 33.09 0.38 28.43
CA GLY A 88 32.97 0.64 29.87
C GLY A 88 33.61 -0.43 30.76
N GLY A 89 33.95 -1.59 30.21
CA GLY A 89 34.58 -2.72 30.92
C GLY A 89 36.11 -2.65 31.04
N HIS A 90 36.75 -1.59 30.53
CA HIS A 90 38.19 -1.33 30.71
C HIS A 90 38.41 -0.22 31.74
N LYS A 91 37.98 -0.47 32.98
CA LYS A 91 38.39 0.25 34.19
C LYS A 91 38.83 -0.77 35.23
#